data_AF-A0A1R1JAP4-F1
#
_entry.id   AF-A0A1R1JAP4-F1
#
_cell.length_a   1.000
_cell.length_b   1.000
_cell.length_c   1.000
_cell.angle_alpha   90.00
_cell.angle_beta   90.00
_cell.angle_gamma   90.00
#
_symmetry.space_group_name_H-M   'P 1'
#
loop_
_entity.id
_entity.type
_entity.pdbx_description
1 polymer ?
#
loop_
_entity_poly.entity_id
_entity_poly.type
_entity_poly.pdbx_seq_one_letter_code
_entity_poly.pdbx_strand_id
1 'polypeptide(L)'
;MTPNQLGSIALALGALGVLLLAWLALRRAGAESRSRRALADALDRRAATLTAAGARPAPDGAAPPPPKRAPPAAAGRRARVAQLLERMSTAGARWLDTGFGRHIVADEDRRLLEQCGYADARTRGLFLSARLAGALVAPVLFLAFVGPRLHGGRWVLGLVLAFVTGFMLPKILIRRRAAARRQAVVDELPLLVDMLRLLQGVGLSLDQSLQVVTNDFRGMMPVLSSEMSIAQRQFAAGRTREQSLQRLASGFDNEDLRAIVRLMIQVDKHGGAVQEPLKQFGDRLREARRAMLRERIGRLTVKMTGVMIVTLLPALLIVTAGPGMISVMHALSLAQH
;
A
#
# COMPACT_ATOMS: atom_id res chain seq x y z
N MET A 1 44.02 6.57 -1.84
CA MET A 1 42.80 6.44 -1.01
C MET A 1 43.22 6.48 0.44
N THR A 2 42.71 7.41 1.23
CA THR A 2 43.06 7.48 2.66
C THR A 2 42.33 6.34 3.42
N PRO A 3 42.92 5.77 4.47
CA PRO A 3 42.29 4.69 5.25
C PRO A 3 40.88 5.04 5.77
N ASN A 4 40.63 6.32 6.07
CA ASN A 4 39.30 6.82 6.43
C ASN A 4 38.26 6.75 5.29
N GLN A 5 38.69 6.85 4.02
CA GLN A 5 37.79 6.70 2.87
C GLN A 5 37.42 5.24 2.63
N LEU A 6 38.34 4.30 2.89
CA LEU A 6 38.03 2.87 2.80
C LEU A 6 37.05 2.44 3.91
N GLY A 7 37.21 2.98 5.12
CA GLY A 7 36.28 2.75 6.24
C GLY A 7 34.88 3.30 5.98
N SER A 8 34.76 4.51 5.43
CA SER A 8 33.46 5.09 5.11
C SER A 8 32.74 4.36 3.97
N ILE A 9 33.46 3.91 2.94
CA ILE A 9 32.90 3.11 1.83
C ILE A 9 32.46 1.70 2.31
N ALA A 10 33.17 1.10 3.26
CA ALA A 10 32.76 -0.17 3.85
C ALA A 10 31.49 -0.04 4.70
N LEU A 11 31.40 0.99 5.54
CA LEU A 11 30.20 1.29 6.35
C LEU A 11 29.00 1.67 5.48
N ALA A 12 29.24 2.44 4.43
CA ALA A 12 28.29 2.78 3.39
C ALA A 12 27.65 1.55 2.73
N LEU A 13 28.48 0.63 2.25
CA LEU A 13 28.03 -0.61 1.62
C LEU A 13 27.30 -1.52 2.61
N GLY A 14 27.77 -1.55 3.87
CA GLY A 14 27.11 -2.28 4.94
C GLY A 14 25.70 -1.77 5.22
N ALA A 15 25.54 -0.45 5.37
CA ALA A 15 24.25 0.16 5.68
C ALA A 15 23.29 0.18 4.48
N LEU A 16 23.80 0.34 3.25
CA LEU A 16 23.04 0.14 2.02
C LEU A 16 22.57 -1.32 1.92
N GLY A 17 23.42 -2.28 2.28
CA GLY A 17 23.05 -3.68 2.43
C GLY A 17 21.93 -3.92 3.45
N VAL A 18 21.99 -3.27 4.62
CA VAL A 18 20.93 -3.36 5.65
C VAL A 18 19.62 -2.75 5.19
N LEU A 19 19.65 -1.60 4.51
CA LEU A 19 18.45 -0.97 3.93
C LEU A 19 17.85 -1.82 2.80
N LEU A 20 18.69 -2.42 1.95
CA LEU A 20 18.27 -3.30 0.88
C LEU A 20 17.70 -4.61 1.44
N LEU A 21 18.27 -5.13 2.54
CA LEU A 21 17.74 -6.28 3.28
C LEU A 21 16.42 -5.96 3.98
N ALA A 22 16.28 -4.79 4.60
CA ALA A 22 15.03 -4.34 5.22
C ALA A 22 13.94 -4.15 4.15
N TRP A 23 14.27 -3.53 3.02
CA TRP A 23 13.37 -3.37 1.88
C TRP A 23 12.98 -4.72 1.25
N LEU A 24 13.94 -5.63 1.08
CA LEU A 24 13.68 -7.00 0.63
C LEU A 24 12.84 -7.77 1.63
N ALA A 25 13.06 -7.63 2.93
CA ALA A 25 12.27 -8.27 3.98
C ALA A 25 10.82 -7.75 3.99
N LEU A 26 10.61 -6.45 3.76
CA LEU A 26 9.28 -5.86 3.57
C LEU A 26 8.59 -6.38 2.29
N ARG A 27 9.31 -6.43 1.16
CA ARG A 27 8.79 -7.01 -0.09
C ARG A 27 8.50 -8.50 0.04
N ARG A 28 9.36 -9.25 0.76
CA ARG A 28 9.19 -10.67 1.03
C ARG A 28 8.09 -10.95 2.03
N ALA A 29 7.91 -10.18 3.09
CA ALA A 29 6.77 -10.31 3.99
C ALA A 29 5.44 -10.11 3.24
N GLY A 30 5.43 -9.19 2.25
CA GLY A 30 4.32 -9.02 1.30
C GLY A 30 4.18 -10.13 0.25
N ALA A 31 5.22 -10.95 0.02
CA ALA A 31 5.18 -12.13 -0.84
C ALA A 31 4.87 -13.42 -0.04
N GLU A 32 5.30 -13.50 1.21
CA GLU A 32 5.03 -14.59 2.14
C GLU A 32 3.55 -14.66 2.50
N SER A 33 2.89 -13.51 2.64
CA SER A 33 1.43 -13.44 2.80
C SER A 33 0.68 -14.00 1.58
N ARG A 34 1.21 -13.83 0.36
CA ARG A 34 0.70 -14.49 -0.85
C ARG A 34 1.00 -15.99 -0.86
N SER A 35 2.20 -16.39 -0.42
CA SER A 35 2.59 -17.81 -0.37
C SER A 35 1.82 -18.60 0.70
N ARG A 36 1.49 -18.01 1.85
CA ARG A 36 0.68 -18.63 2.91
C ARG A 36 -0.76 -18.79 2.47
N ARG A 37 -1.30 -17.84 1.71
CA ARG A 37 -2.62 -17.96 1.06
C ARG A 37 -2.60 -19.04 -0.01
N ALA A 38 -1.57 -19.08 -0.87
CA ALA A 38 -1.41 -20.15 -1.85
C ALA A 38 -1.21 -21.55 -1.23
N LEU A 39 -0.53 -21.64 -0.08
CA LEU A 39 -0.37 -22.89 0.68
C LEU A 39 -1.67 -23.31 1.37
N ALA A 40 -2.43 -22.37 1.94
CA ALA A 40 -3.75 -22.64 2.49
C ALA A 40 -4.71 -23.12 1.38
N ASP A 41 -4.76 -22.40 0.25
CA ASP A 41 -5.56 -22.79 -0.92
C ASP A 41 -5.11 -24.16 -1.48
N ALA A 42 -3.82 -24.48 -1.45
CA ALA A 42 -3.29 -25.78 -1.89
C ALA A 42 -3.58 -26.92 -0.88
N LEU A 43 -3.60 -26.62 0.42
CA LEU A 43 -3.99 -27.57 1.48
C LEU A 43 -5.50 -27.82 1.46
N ASP A 44 -6.31 -26.80 1.24
CA ASP A 44 -7.77 -26.92 1.06
C ASP A 44 -8.11 -27.69 -0.21
N ARG A 45 -7.40 -27.44 -1.32
CA ARG A 45 -7.50 -28.26 -2.54
C ARG A 45 -7.07 -29.71 -2.28
N ARG A 46 -6.02 -29.94 -1.50
CA ARG A 46 -5.60 -31.30 -1.13
C ARG A 46 -6.63 -32.00 -0.27
N ALA A 47 -7.18 -31.31 0.73
CA ALA A 47 -8.26 -31.83 1.57
C ALA A 47 -9.48 -32.18 0.71
N ALA A 48 -9.87 -31.31 -0.22
CA ALA A 48 -10.96 -31.56 -1.17
C ALA A 48 -10.67 -32.73 -2.12
N THR A 49 -9.42 -32.92 -2.57
CA THR A 49 -9.06 -34.10 -3.39
C THR A 49 -9.02 -35.39 -2.58
N LEU A 50 -8.67 -35.34 -1.29
CA LEU A 50 -8.65 -36.51 -0.42
C LEU A 50 -10.06 -36.94 -0.01
N THR A 51 -10.97 -35.99 0.22
CA THR A 51 -12.39 -36.28 0.44
C THR A 51 -13.08 -36.78 -0.83
N ALA A 52 -12.71 -36.23 -2.00
CA ALA A 52 -13.19 -36.74 -3.29
C ALA A 52 -12.58 -38.11 -3.67
N ALA A 53 -11.34 -38.39 -3.27
CA ALA A 53 -10.69 -39.69 -3.46
C ALA A 53 -11.20 -40.75 -2.46
N GLY A 54 -11.59 -40.34 -1.24
CA GLY A 54 -12.24 -41.22 -0.26
C GLY A 54 -13.65 -41.67 -0.68
N ALA A 55 -14.24 -41.03 -1.70
CA ALA A 55 -15.55 -41.39 -2.25
C ALA A 55 -15.49 -42.32 -3.48
N ARG A 56 -14.30 -42.77 -3.92
CA ARG A 56 -14.15 -43.75 -5.00
C ARG A 56 -13.38 -45.00 -4.53
N PRO A 57 -13.89 -46.22 -4.79
CA PRO A 57 -13.09 -47.42 -4.61
C PRO A 57 -11.90 -47.39 -5.58
N ALA A 58 -10.70 -47.60 -5.07
CA ALA A 58 -9.45 -47.55 -5.83
C ALA A 58 -9.32 -48.73 -6.81
N PRO A 59 -8.83 -48.52 -8.04
CA PRO A 59 -8.12 -49.53 -8.80
C PRO A 59 -6.60 -49.39 -8.62
N ASP A 60 -5.94 -50.54 -8.61
CA ASP A 60 -4.54 -50.76 -8.29
C ASP A 60 -3.51 -49.97 -9.12
N GLY A 61 -2.39 -49.64 -8.46
CA GLY A 61 -1.05 -49.72 -9.06
C GLY A 61 -0.52 -48.51 -9.84
N ALA A 62 -0.05 -47.47 -9.15
CA ALA A 62 1.07 -46.64 -9.63
C ALA A 62 1.70 -45.82 -8.49
N ALA A 63 2.93 -46.14 -8.11
CA ALA A 63 3.71 -45.38 -7.12
C ALA A 63 4.18 -44.03 -7.69
N PRO A 64 4.02 -42.90 -6.97
CA PRO A 64 4.48 -41.60 -7.45
C PRO A 64 6.02 -41.45 -7.32
N PRO A 65 6.69 -40.75 -8.27
CA PRO A 65 8.14 -40.60 -8.28
C PRO A 65 8.66 -39.70 -7.15
N PRO A 66 9.89 -39.90 -6.65
CA PRO A 66 10.45 -39.12 -5.54
C PRO A 66 10.76 -37.67 -5.93
N PRO A 67 10.62 -36.69 -5.01
CA PRO A 67 10.82 -35.28 -5.30
C PRO A 67 12.29 -34.92 -5.52
N LYS A 68 12.58 -34.22 -6.63
CA LYS A 68 13.90 -33.64 -6.94
C LYS A 68 14.33 -32.64 -5.87
N ARG A 69 15.44 -32.91 -5.18
CA ARG A 69 16.10 -32.00 -4.22
C ARG A 69 16.77 -30.84 -4.97
N ALA A 70 16.42 -29.61 -4.60
CA ALA A 70 17.08 -28.38 -5.04
C ALA A 70 18.39 -28.13 -4.26
N PRO A 71 19.39 -27.44 -4.83
CA PRO A 71 20.75 -27.35 -4.29
C PRO A 71 20.88 -26.60 -2.93
N PRO A 72 21.77 -27.06 -2.03
CA PRO A 72 21.80 -26.70 -0.60
C PRO A 72 22.31 -25.28 -0.27
N ALA A 73 22.96 -24.57 -1.19
CA ALA A 73 23.63 -23.29 -0.90
C ALA A 73 22.67 -22.09 -0.71
N ALA A 74 21.49 -22.09 -1.37
CA ALA A 74 20.52 -20.99 -1.29
C ALA A 74 19.58 -21.09 -0.07
N ALA A 75 19.46 -22.27 0.53
CA ALA A 75 18.62 -22.53 1.70
C ALA A 75 19.24 -21.96 2.99
N GLY A 76 20.56 -22.04 3.16
CA GLY A 76 21.25 -21.58 4.37
C GLY A 76 21.18 -20.06 4.60
N ARG A 77 21.32 -19.25 3.55
CA ARG A 77 21.20 -17.77 3.66
C ARG A 77 19.74 -17.34 3.90
N ARG A 78 18.76 -18.08 3.36
CA ARG A 78 17.32 -17.86 3.61
C ARG A 78 16.91 -18.29 5.01
N ALA A 79 17.43 -19.42 5.51
CA ALA A 79 17.20 -19.92 6.86
C ALA A 79 17.84 -19.02 7.92
N ARG A 80 19.08 -18.55 7.74
CA ARG A 80 19.71 -17.58 8.65
C ARG A 80 18.98 -16.25 8.68
N VAL A 81 18.51 -15.76 7.54
CA VAL A 81 17.70 -14.52 7.49
C VAL A 81 16.33 -14.74 8.14
N ALA A 82 15.68 -15.89 7.92
CA ALA A 82 14.43 -16.24 8.58
C ALA A 82 14.59 -16.37 10.11
N GLN A 83 15.68 -16.98 10.57
CA GLN A 83 15.99 -17.18 11.98
C GLN A 83 16.42 -15.87 12.66
N LEU A 84 17.12 -14.97 11.94
CA LEU A 84 17.41 -13.61 12.40
C LEU A 84 16.12 -12.77 12.47
N LEU A 85 15.23 -12.90 11.48
CA LEU A 85 13.91 -12.26 11.50
C LEU A 85 13.02 -12.79 12.63
N GLU A 86 13.07 -14.09 12.93
CA GLU A 86 12.34 -14.70 14.04
C GLU A 86 12.87 -14.20 15.38
N ARG A 87 14.20 -14.19 15.57
CA ARG A 87 14.84 -13.65 16.78
C ARG A 87 14.56 -12.15 16.97
N MET A 88 14.56 -11.37 15.88
CA MET A 88 14.16 -9.97 15.91
C MET A 88 12.66 -9.79 16.18
N SER A 89 11.81 -10.71 15.69
CA SER A 89 10.37 -10.67 15.97
C SER A 89 10.03 -11.05 17.42
N THR A 90 10.77 -11.99 18.02
CA THR A 90 10.59 -12.37 19.43
C THR A 90 11.17 -11.32 20.37
N ALA A 91 12.30 -10.69 20.00
CA ALA A 91 12.86 -9.57 20.76
C ALA A 91 11.96 -8.33 20.68
N GLY A 92 11.41 -8.02 19.50
CA GLY A 92 10.45 -6.93 19.33
C GLY A 92 9.11 -7.19 20.02
N ALA A 93 8.62 -8.44 20.02
CA ALA A 93 7.41 -8.83 20.75
C ALA A 93 7.57 -8.73 22.27
N ARG A 94 8.71 -9.20 22.82
CA ARG A 94 9.03 -9.06 24.26
C ARG A 94 9.14 -7.62 24.72
N TRP A 95 9.59 -6.71 23.85
CA TRP A 95 9.68 -5.28 24.15
C TRP A 95 8.33 -4.55 24.03
N LEU A 96 7.41 -5.08 23.22
CA LEU A 96 6.03 -4.60 23.04
C LEU A 96 5.12 -4.86 24.26
N ASP A 97 5.47 -5.84 25.10
CA ASP A 97 4.74 -6.16 26.34
C ASP A 97 5.14 -5.25 27.52
N THR A 98 6.29 -4.58 27.46
CA THR A 98 6.66 -3.50 28.40
C THR A 98 5.93 -2.21 28.03
N GLY A 99 5.25 -1.57 29.00
CA GLY A 99 4.32 -0.44 28.82
C GLY A 99 4.80 0.75 27.95
N PHE A 100 6.11 0.89 27.70
CA PHE A 100 6.69 1.86 26.78
C PHE A 100 6.36 1.60 25.28
N GLY A 101 6.23 0.35 24.85
CA GLY A 101 5.91 0.01 23.45
C GLY A 101 4.48 0.41 23.03
N ARG A 102 3.56 0.47 24.00
CA ARG A 102 2.16 0.86 23.79
C ARG A 102 1.98 2.36 23.56
N HIS A 103 2.87 3.19 24.11
CA HIS A 103 2.84 4.66 23.95
C HIS A 103 3.61 5.17 22.72
N ILE A 104 4.63 4.44 22.23
CA ILE A 104 5.37 4.85 21.02
C ILE A 104 4.62 4.50 19.73
N VAL A 105 3.81 3.43 19.72
CA VAL A 105 2.87 3.16 18.63
C VAL A 105 1.57 3.90 18.91
N ALA A 106 1.55 5.18 18.55
CA ALA A 106 0.35 6.01 18.61
C ALA A 106 -0.83 5.31 17.91
N ASP A 107 -2.05 5.56 18.37
CA ASP A 107 -3.26 5.00 17.75
C ASP A 107 -3.39 5.35 16.26
N GLU A 108 -2.75 6.44 15.83
CA GLU A 108 -2.61 6.79 14.42
C GLU A 108 -1.84 5.73 13.61
N ASP A 109 -0.74 5.20 14.13
CA ASP A 109 0.07 4.19 13.45
C ASP A 109 -0.69 2.85 13.37
N ARG A 110 -1.51 2.55 14.38
CA ARG A 110 -2.41 1.37 14.36
C ARG A 110 -3.44 1.50 13.25
N ARG A 111 -4.10 2.66 13.14
CA ARG A 111 -5.07 2.95 12.08
C ARG A 111 -4.43 2.86 10.69
N LEU A 112 -3.22 3.40 10.51
CA LEU A 112 -2.49 3.31 9.23
C LEU A 112 -2.13 1.87 8.84
N LEU A 113 -1.76 1.04 9.82
CA LEU A 113 -1.48 -0.38 9.59
C LEU A 113 -2.75 -1.15 9.25
N GLU A 114 -3.85 -0.88 9.94
CA GLU A 114 -5.17 -1.47 9.66
C GLU A 114 -5.67 -1.09 8.25
N GLN A 115 -5.53 0.18 7.86
CA GLN A 115 -5.80 0.66 6.49
C GLN A 115 -4.96 -0.07 5.43
N CYS A 116 -3.75 -0.50 5.79
CA CYS A 116 -2.88 -1.30 4.91
C CYS A 116 -3.22 -2.79 4.89
N GLY A 117 -4.15 -3.26 5.73
CA GLY A 117 -4.54 -4.66 5.84
C GLY A 117 -3.63 -5.46 6.78
N TYR A 118 -2.85 -4.77 7.62
CA TYR A 118 -1.92 -5.35 8.58
C TYR A 118 -2.51 -5.28 9.99
N ALA A 119 -3.46 -6.17 10.29
CA ALA A 119 -4.07 -6.26 11.63
C ALA A 119 -3.23 -7.06 12.64
N ASP A 120 -2.28 -7.89 12.16
CA ASP A 120 -1.52 -8.81 13.02
C ASP A 120 -0.54 -8.10 13.95
N ALA A 121 -0.49 -8.54 15.22
CA ALA A 121 0.46 -8.08 16.22
C ALA A 121 1.92 -8.21 15.76
N ARG A 122 2.24 -9.28 15.00
CA ARG A 122 3.57 -9.48 14.40
C ARG A 122 3.95 -8.35 13.44
N THR A 123 3.01 -7.87 12.63
CA THR A 123 3.29 -6.81 11.66
C THR A 123 3.50 -5.46 12.35
N ARG A 124 2.78 -5.22 13.46
CA ARG A 124 3.01 -4.07 14.33
C ARG A 124 4.44 -4.08 14.92
N GLY A 125 4.91 -5.24 15.38
CA GLY A 125 6.30 -5.42 15.83
C GLY A 125 7.35 -5.24 14.74
N LEU A 126 7.08 -5.71 13.52
CA LEU A 126 7.94 -5.48 12.37
C LEU A 126 8.03 -4.00 11.98
N PHE A 127 6.93 -3.26 12.10
CA PHE A 127 6.94 -1.82 11.86
C PHE A 127 7.78 -1.06 12.89
N LEU A 128 7.61 -1.38 14.17
CA LEU A 128 8.40 -0.76 15.24
C LEU A 128 9.90 -1.06 15.09
N SER A 129 10.26 -2.31 14.82
CA SER A 129 11.65 -2.70 14.58
C SER A 129 12.24 -2.00 13.35
N ALA A 130 11.49 -1.86 12.25
CA ALA A 130 11.92 -1.08 11.09
C ALA A 130 12.14 0.41 11.42
N ARG A 131 11.31 0.98 12.31
CA ARG A 131 11.42 2.38 12.75
C ARG A 131 12.65 2.62 13.62
N LEU A 132 12.91 1.74 14.58
CA LEU A 132 14.10 1.78 15.43
C LEU A 132 15.37 1.52 14.62
N ALA A 133 15.34 0.55 13.70
CA ALA A 133 16.45 0.30 12.79
C ALA A 133 16.74 1.51 11.90
N GLY A 134 15.71 2.15 11.33
CA GLY A 134 15.86 3.38 10.54
C GLY A 134 16.47 4.52 11.36
N ALA A 135 16.02 4.70 12.59
CA ALA A 135 16.53 5.72 13.51
C ALA A 135 17.99 5.50 13.93
N LEU A 136 18.47 4.25 13.96
CA LEU A 136 19.88 3.93 14.26
C LEU A 136 20.77 3.95 13.01
N VAL A 137 20.29 3.42 11.89
CA VAL A 137 21.09 3.28 10.66
C VAL A 137 21.28 4.63 9.95
N ALA A 138 20.28 5.51 9.94
CA ALA A 138 20.38 6.79 9.24
C ALA A 138 21.44 7.76 9.84
N PRO A 139 21.56 7.92 11.17
CA PRO A 139 22.66 8.69 11.77
C PRO A 139 24.03 8.08 11.53
N VAL A 140 24.16 6.74 11.58
CA VAL A 140 25.43 6.05 11.30
C VAL A 140 25.87 6.27 9.86
N LEU A 141 24.93 6.20 8.90
CA LEU A 141 25.15 6.56 7.50
C LEU A 141 25.57 8.02 7.36
N PHE A 142 24.87 8.94 8.03
CA PHE A 142 25.22 10.35 8.02
C PHE A 142 26.64 10.56 8.53
N LEU A 143 27.02 9.95 9.66
CA LEU A 143 28.37 10.02 10.24
C LEU A 143 29.44 9.42 9.33
N ALA A 144 29.13 8.37 8.57
CA ALA A 144 30.10 7.74 7.66
C ALA A 144 30.36 8.58 6.39
N PHE A 145 29.33 9.22 5.82
CA PHE A 145 29.42 9.87 4.51
C PHE A 145 29.52 11.39 4.54
N VAL A 146 28.75 12.02 5.42
CA VAL A 146 28.50 13.47 5.41
C VAL A 146 29.13 14.13 6.64
N GLY A 147 29.11 13.45 7.77
CA GLY A 147 29.70 13.87 9.05
C GLY A 147 31.14 14.37 8.94
N PRO A 148 32.06 13.70 8.23
CA PRO A 148 33.46 14.13 8.14
C PRO A 148 33.66 15.40 7.30
N ARG A 149 32.65 15.83 6.54
CA ARG A 149 32.69 17.01 5.67
C ARG A 149 32.10 18.26 6.33
N LEU A 150 31.42 18.10 7.47
CA LEU A 150 30.70 19.16 8.17
C LEU A 150 31.36 19.44 9.51
N HIS A 151 31.59 20.72 9.82
CA HIS A 151 32.20 21.17 11.08
C HIS A 151 31.24 22.09 11.84
N GLY A 152 31.38 22.16 13.17
CA GLY A 152 30.58 23.03 14.04
C GLY A 152 29.10 22.65 14.14
N GLY A 153 28.22 23.64 14.36
CA GLY A 153 26.78 23.41 14.59
C GLY A 153 26.03 22.72 13.43
N ARG A 154 26.56 22.79 12.21
CA ARG A 154 26.00 22.10 11.02
C ARG A 154 26.10 20.58 11.12
N TRP A 155 27.10 20.07 11.85
CA TRP A 155 27.27 18.64 12.10
C TRP A 155 26.17 18.10 13.02
N VAL A 156 25.92 18.79 14.14
CA VAL A 156 24.86 18.44 15.09
C VAL A 156 23.49 18.51 14.43
N LEU A 157 23.22 19.57 13.66
CA LEU A 157 21.96 19.71 12.94
C LEU A 157 21.73 18.58 11.92
N GLY A 158 22.77 18.19 11.17
CA GLY A 158 22.69 17.09 10.22
C GLY A 158 22.46 15.73 10.89
N LEU A 159 23.07 15.49 12.06
CA LEU A 159 22.84 14.28 12.86
C LEU A 159 21.38 14.17 13.32
N VAL A 160 20.83 15.28 13.85
CA VAL A 160 19.43 15.35 14.28
C VAL A 160 18.48 15.12 13.09
N LEU A 161 18.74 15.77 11.95
CA LEU A 161 17.94 15.57 10.73
C LEU A 161 18.01 14.12 10.24
N ALA A 162 19.18 13.48 10.27
CA ALA A 162 19.34 12.07 9.89
C ALA A 162 18.55 11.13 10.81
N PHE A 163 18.55 11.38 12.12
CA PHE A 163 17.76 10.62 13.08
C PHE A 163 16.26 10.76 12.83
N VAL A 164 15.77 12.01 12.70
CA VAL A 164 14.35 12.31 12.46
C VAL A 164 13.87 11.70 11.15
N THR A 165 14.65 11.84 10.07
CA THR A 165 14.30 11.27 8.76
C THR A 165 14.31 9.75 8.78
N GLY A 166 15.30 9.10 9.41
CA GLY A 166 15.36 7.65 9.58
C GLY A 166 14.17 7.09 10.36
N PHE A 167 13.72 7.80 11.39
CA PHE A 167 12.55 7.44 12.18
C PHE A 167 11.22 7.70 11.47
N MET A 168 11.11 8.76 10.66
CA MET A 168 9.88 9.10 9.92
C MET A 168 9.70 8.29 8.63
N LEU A 169 10.77 7.81 8.00
CA LEU A 169 10.72 7.17 6.69
C LEU A 169 9.73 5.98 6.64
N PRO A 170 9.71 5.05 7.61
CA PRO A 170 8.74 3.95 7.58
C PRO A 170 7.29 4.42 7.69
N LYS A 171 7.01 5.45 8.51
CA LYS A 171 5.66 6.04 8.63
C LYS A 171 5.19 6.61 7.29
N ILE A 172 6.09 7.29 6.57
CA ILE A 172 5.78 7.87 5.25
C ILE A 172 5.47 6.77 4.23
N LEU A 173 6.24 5.68 4.21
CA LEU A 173 6.01 4.55 3.30
C LEU A 173 4.66 3.87 3.53
N ILE A 174 4.30 3.63 4.80
CA ILE A 174 3.01 3.04 5.15
C ILE A 174 1.88 4.00 4.82
N ARG A 175 2.03 5.30 5.13
CA ARG A 175 1.02 6.31 4.78
C ARG A 175 0.78 6.37 3.27
N ARG A 176 1.83 6.31 2.45
CA ARG A 176 1.70 6.23 0.98
C ARG A 176 0.96 4.96 0.55
N ARG A 177 1.24 3.83 1.17
CA ARG A 177 0.56 2.56 0.88
C ARG A 177 -0.90 2.56 1.31
N ALA A 178 -1.21 3.13 2.48
CA ALA A 178 -2.58 3.32 2.98
C ALA A 178 -3.37 4.21 2.02
N ALA A 179 -2.78 5.34 1.59
CA ALA A 179 -3.39 6.23 0.59
C ALA A 179 -3.65 5.50 -0.74
N ALA A 180 -2.70 4.71 -1.23
CA ALA A 180 -2.88 3.92 -2.45
C ALA A 180 -3.99 2.87 -2.32
N ARG A 181 -4.11 2.18 -1.16
CA ARG A 181 -5.23 1.25 -0.92
C ARG A 181 -6.57 1.97 -0.80
N ARG A 182 -6.63 3.13 -0.13
CA ARG A 182 -7.84 3.95 -0.04
C ARG A 182 -8.30 4.38 -1.42
N GLN A 183 -7.38 4.80 -2.28
CA GLN A 183 -7.68 5.14 -3.66
C GLN A 183 -8.18 3.92 -4.44
N ALA A 184 -7.53 2.76 -4.29
CA ALA A 184 -7.99 1.52 -4.93
C ALA A 184 -9.43 1.16 -4.48
N VAL A 185 -9.79 1.36 -3.21
CA VAL A 185 -11.18 1.18 -2.75
C VAL A 185 -12.14 2.12 -3.47
N VAL A 186 -11.83 3.40 -3.63
CA VAL A 186 -12.65 4.35 -4.40
C VAL A 186 -12.82 3.87 -5.84
N ASP A 187 -11.75 3.33 -6.42
CA ASP A 187 -11.74 2.91 -7.82
C ASP A 187 -12.48 1.58 -8.06
N GLU A 188 -12.44 0.66 -7.10
CA GLU A 188 -13.07 -0.66 -7.12
C GLU A 188 -14.56 -0.61 -6.73
N LEU A 189 -14.98 0.39 -5.93
CA LEU A 189 -16.34 0.48 -5.36
C LEU A 189 -17.46 0.46 -6.41
N PRO A 190 -17.39 1.19 -7.56
CA PRO A 190 -18.45 1.16 -8.55
C PRO A 190 -18.64 -0.23 -9.18
N LEU A 191 -17.54 -0.98 -9.36
CA LEU A 191 -17.57 -2.33 -9.88
C LEU A 191 -18.19 -3.29 -8.86
N LEU A 192 -17.85 -3.15 -7.57
CA LEU A 192 -18.48 -3.91 -6.49
C LEU A 192 -20.00 -3.72 -6.52
N VAL A 193 -20.47 -2.48 -6.57
CA VAL A 193 -21.90 -2.16 -6.57
C VAL A 193 -22.61 -2.74 -7.80
N ASP A 194 -22.02 -2.62 -8.99
CA ASP A 194 -22.64 -3.15 -10.21
C ASP A 194 -22.72 -4.68 -10.18
N MET A 195 -21.67 -5.36 -9.69
CA MET A 195 -21.69 -6.82 -9.56
C MET A 195 -22.73 -7.28 -8.52
N LEU A 196 -22.82 -6.61 -7.37
CA LEU A 196 -23.87 -6.92 -6.39
C LEU A 196 -25.26 -6.69 -6.98
N ARG A 197 -25.45 -5.60 -7.71
CA ARG A 197 -26.73 -5.30 -8.37
C ARG A 197 -27.11 -6.37 -9.39
N LEU A 198 -26.16 -6.79 -10.23
CA LEU A 198 -26.39 -7.81 -11.26
C LEU A 198 -26.68 -9.18 -10.63
N LEU A 199 -25.93 -9.60 -9.62
CA LEU A 199 -26.14 -10.89 -8.96
C LEU A 199 -27.47 -10.93 -8.20
N GLN A 200 -27.82 -9.87 -7.47
CA GLN A 200 -29.16 -9.70 -6.88
C GLN A 200 -30.25 -9.61 -7.96
N GLY A 201 -29.91 -9.05 -9.14
CA GLY A 201 -30.69 -9.02 -10.37
C GLY A 201 -31.27 -10.37 -10.76
N VAL A 202 -30.43 -11.39 -10.71
CA VAL A 202 -30.73 -12.78 -11.10
C VAL A 202 -31.29 -13.61 -9.93
N GLY A 203 -31.49 -12.98 -8.76
CA GLY A 203 -32.09 -13.63 -7.59
C GLY A 203 -31.10 -14.33 -6.65
N LEU A 204 -29.79 -14.09 -6.78
CA LEU A 204 -28.85 -14.58 -5.76
C LEU A 204 -29.07 -13.85 -4.44
N SER A 205 -29.02 -14.59 -3.33
CA SER A 205 -29.00 -13.99 -2.00
C SER A 205 -27.76 -13.11 -1.79
N LEU A 206 -27.80 -12.21 -0.79
CA LEU A 206 -26.68 -11.32 -0.49
C LEU A 206 -25.41 -12.12 -0.17
N ASP A 207 -25.51 -13.20 0.61
CA ASP A 207 -24.36 -14.05 0.93
C ASP A 207 -23.75 -14.72 -0.29
N GLN A 208 -24.58 -15.31 -1.15
CA GLN A 208 -24.11 -15.91 -2.39
C GLN A 208 -23.44 -14.87 -3.29
N SER A 209 -24.04 -13.69 -3.40
CA SER A 209 -23.48 -12.58 -4.18
C SER A 209 -22.11 -12.15 -3.66
N LEU A 210 -21.96 -12.04 -2.34
CA LEU A 210 -20.69 -11.71 -1.71
C LEU A 210 -19.63 -12.79 -1.89
N GLN A 211 -20.02 -14.06 -1.87
CA GLN A 211 -19.12 -15.18 -2.11
C GLN A 211 -18.60 -15.17 -3.55
N VAL A 212 -19.47 -14.97 -4.54
CA VAL A 212 -19.11 -14.82 -5.96
C VAL A 212 -18.14 -13.66 -6.15
N VAL A 213 -18.48 -12.47 -5.63
CA VAL A 213 -17.61 -11.28 -5.75
C VAL A 213 -16.25 -11.47 -5.08
N THR A 214 -16.20 -12.18 -3.96
CA THR A 214 -14.96 -12.41 -3.21
C THR A 214 -14.03 -13.42 -3.88
N ASN A 215 -14.61 -14.42 -4.55
CA ASN A 215 -13.87 -15.52 -5.17
C ASN A 215 -13.47 -15.20 -6.62
N ASP A 216 -14.41 -14.71 -7.42
CA ASP A 216 -14.25 -14.63 -8.87
C ASP A 216 -13.65 -13.28 -9.30
N PHE A 217 -13.91 -12.20 -8.55
CA PHE A 217 -13.49 -10.84 -8.92
C PHE A 217 -12.21 -10.37 -8.24
N ARG A 218 -11.46 -11.27 -7.60
CA ARG A 218 -10.21 -10.94 -6.89
C ARG A 218 -9.14 -10.29 -7.78
N GLY A 219 -9.16 -10.58 -9.09
CA GLY A 219 -8.26 -9.97 -10.06
C GLY A 219 -8.60 -8.50 -10.38
N MET A 220 -9.89 -8.15 -10.41
CA MET A 220 -10.37 -6.81 -10.74
C MET A 220 -10.49 -5.91 -9.50
N MET A 221 -10.82 -6.49 -8.35
CA MET A 221 -11.00 -5.78 -7.08
C MET A 221 -10.15 -6.40 -5.95
N PRO A 222 -8.81 -6.39 -6.07
CA PRO A 222 -7.94 -7.08 -5.13
C PRO A 222 -8.07 -6.53 -3.70
N VAL A 223 -8.38 -5.25 -3.52
CA VAL A 223 -8.50 -4.66 -2.17
C VAL A 223 -9.84 -5.04 -1.55
N LEU A 224 -10.96 -4.72 -2.20
CA LEU A 224 -12.30 -4.99 -1.69
C LEU A 224 -12.58 -6.49 -1.55
N SER A 225 -12.24 -7.33 -2.53
CA SER A 225 -12.41 -8.79 -2.42
C SER A 225 -11.59 -9.35 -1.25
N SER A 226 -10.39 -8.83 -0.99
CA SER A 226 -9.58 -9.29 0.15
C SER A 226 -10.20 -8.93 1.51
N GLU A 227 -10.75 -7.73 1.64
CA GLU A 227 -11.38 -7.26 2.88
C GLU A 227 -12.75 -7.89 3.09
N MET A 228 -13.47 -8.17 2.00
CA MET A 228 -14.73 -8.90 2.04
C MET A 228 -14.52 -10.36 2.45
N SER A 229 -13.47 -10.99 1.94
CA SER A 229 -13.03 -12.31 2.40
C SER A 229 -12.72 -12.33 3.91
N ILE A 230 -12.17 -11.25 4.46
CA ILE A 230 -11.97 -11.13 5.91
C ILE A 230 -13.32 -11.01 6.62
N ALA A 231 -14.24 -10.18 6.13
CA ALA A 231 -15.58 -10.05 6.72
C ALA A 231 -16.34 -11.38 6.70
N GLN A 232 -16.31 -12.12 5.59
CA GLN A 232 -16.92 -13.46 5.50
C GLN A 232 -16.31 -14.46 6.48
N ARG A 233 -14.98 -14.49 6.63
CA ARG A 233 -14.33 -15.35 7.64
C ARG A 233 -14.71 -14.97 9.07
N GLN A 234 -14.87 -13.68 9.35
CA GLN A 234 -15.29 -13.21 10.68
C GLN A 234 -16.72 -13.62 10.99
N PHE A 235 -17.61 -13.53 10.00
CA PHE A 235 -18.98 -14.02 10.10
C PHE A 235 -19.01 -15.54 10.33
N ALA A 236 -18.26 -16.31 9.54
CA ALA A 236 -18.13 -17.76 9.72
C ALA A 236 -17.53 -18.16 11.08
N ALA A 237 -16.70 -17.29 11.67
CA ALA A 237 -16.14 -17.47 13.01
C ALA A 237 -17.08 -17.03 14.15
N GLY A 238 -18.35 -16.72 13.85
CA GLY A 238 -19.37 -16.41 14.85
C GLY A 238 -19.59 -14.92 15.16
N ARG A 239 -18.92 -13.99 14.45
CA ARG A 239 -19.28 -12.56 14.56
C ARG A 239 -20.59 -12.28 13.83
N THR A 240 -21.33 -11.27 14.28
CA THR A 240 -22.53 -10.85 13.56
C THR A 240 -22.17 -10.27 12.18
N ARG A 241 -23.11 -10.36 11.23
CA ARG A 241 -22.93 -9.79 9.89
C ARG A 241 -22.61 -8.30 9.95
N GLU A 242 -23.40 -7.58 10.76
CA GLU A 242 -23.24 -6.15 11.01
C GLU A 242 -21.83 -5.82 11.50
N GLN A 243 -21.33 -6.50 12.53
CA GLN A 243 -19.97 -6.27 13.04
C GLN A 243 -18.90 -6.53 11.97
N SER A 244 -19.06 -7.62 11.21
CA SER A 244 -18.09 -8.04 10.19
C SER A 244 -18.02 -7.04 9.02
N LEU A 245 -19.16 -6.54 8.55
CA LEU A 245 -19.23 -5.52 7.50
C LEU A 245 -18.87 -4.12 8.02
N GLN A 246 -19.23 -3.78 9.26
CA GLN A 246 -18.90 -2.47 9.84
C GLN A 246 -17.38 -2.29 10.02
N ARG A 247 -16.65 -3.38 10.31
CA ARG A 247 -15.17 -3.37 10.27
C ARG A 247 -14.65 -2.90 8.91
N LEU A 248 -15.20 -3.40 7.81
CA LEU A 248 -14.82 -3.00 6.44
C LEU A 248 -15.02 -1.50 6.24
N ALA A 249 -16.17 -0.95 6.65
CA ALA A 249 -16.48 0.48 6.52
C ALA A 249 -15.55 1.39 7.34
N SER A 250 -15.13 0.93 8.53
CA SER A 250 -14.22 1.69 9.40
C SER A 250 -12.78 1.73 8.89
N GLY A 251 -12.39 0.77 8.03
CA GLY A 251 -10.99 0.54 7.66
C GLY A 251 -10.41 1.48 6.60
N PHE A 252 -11.21 2.22 5.85
CA PHE A 252 -10.74 3.00 4.68
C PHE A 252 -11.08 4.49 4.69
N ASP A 253 -11.80 4.96 5.72
CA ASP A 253 -12.24 6.35 5.81
C ASP A 253 -12.94 6.82 4.51
N ASN A 254 -13.85 6.00 3.98
CA ASN A 254 -14.56 6.29 2.75
C ASN A 254 -16.07 6.30 3.02
N GLU A 255 -16.71 7.43 2.78
CA GLU A 255 -18.14 7.61 3.11
C GLU A 255 -19.04 6.81 2.17
N ASP A 256 -18.67 6.66 0.89
CA ASP A 256 -19.42 5.82 -0.06
C ASP A 256 -19.34 4.34 0.34
N LEU A 257 -18.16 3.86 0.77
CA LEU A 257 -18.00 2.51 1.32
C LEU A 257 -18.88 2.31 2.56
N ARG A 258 -18.93 3.32 3.44
CA ARG A 258 -19.77 3.28 4.64
C ARG A 258 -21.26 3.27 4.27
N ALA A 259 -21.65 4.04 3.27
CA ALA A 259 -23.02 4.07 2.75
C ALA A 259 -23.44 2.71 2.17
N ILE A 260 -22.62 2.09 1.30
CA ILE A 260 -22.96 0.79 0.74
C ILE A 260 -22.99 -0.31 1.81
N VAL A 261 -22.08 -0.28 2.78
CA VAL A 261 -22.09 -1.24 3.90
C VAL A 261 -23.36 -1.11 4.74
N ARG A 262 -23.78 0.13 5.07
CA ARG A 262 -25.05 0.37 5.78
C ARG A 262 -26.24 -0.18 5.00
N LEU A 263 -26.27 0.07 3.69
CA LEU A 263 -27.31 -0.44 2.81
C LEU A 263 -27.33 -1.97 2.81
N MET A 264 -26.19 -2.62 2.71
CA MET A 264 -26.10 -4.09 2.76
C MET A 264 -26.57 -4.67 4.10
N ILE A 265 -26.20 -4.05 5.23
CA ILE A 265 -26.66 -4.47 6.56
C ILE A 265 -28.18 -4.31 6.68
N GLN A 266 -28.73 -3.22 6.16
CA GLN A 266 -30.17 -2.98 6.19
C GLN A 266 -30.94 -4.07 5.45
N VAL A 267 -30.40 -4.49 4.30
CA VAL A 267 -30.98 -5.48 3.39
C VAL A 267 -30.92 -6.88 3.98
N ASP A 268 -29.79 -7.21 4.61
CA ASP A 268 -29.64 -8.47 5.35
C ASP A 268 -30.69 -8.62 6.47
N LYS A 269 -30.98 -7.53 7.19
CA LYS A 269 -31.91 -7.55 8.33
C LYS A 269 -33.39 -7.54 7.96
N HIS A 270 -33.79 -6.73 6.99
CA HIS A 270 -35.21 -6.45 6.73
C HIS A 270 -35.74 -7.15 5.47
N GLY A 271 -34.86 -7.68 4.63
CA GLY A 271 -35.24 -8.14 3.29
C GLY A 271 -35.75 -7.00 2.41
N GLY A 272 -35.87 -7.24 1.10
CA GLY A 272 -36.43 -6.28 0.16
C GLY A 272 -35.67 -6.21 -1.17
N ALA A 273 -36.26 -5.52 -2.14
CA ALA A 273 -35.68 -5.32 -3.46
C ALA A 273 -34.43 -4.40 -3.36
N VAL A 274 -33.25 -5.01 -3.33
CA VAL A 274 -31.96 -4.30 -3.25
C VAL A 274 -31.55 -3.63 -4.55
N GLN A 275 -32.13 -4.07 -5.65
CA GLN A 275 -31.67 -3.72 -6.99
C GLN A 275 -31.76 -2.22 -7.25
N GLU A 276 -32.87 -1.58 -6.88
CA GLU A 276 -33.10 -0.16 -7.13
C GLU A 276 -32.22 0.73 -6.23
N PRO A 277 -32.09 0.51 -4.91
CA PRO A 277 -31.11 1.21 -4.08
C PRO A 277 -29.67 1.04 -4.57
N LEU A 278 -29.26 -0.17 -4.98
CA LEU A 278 -27.92 -0.41 -5.53
C LEU A 278 -27.72 0.29 -6.88
N LYS A 279 -28.75 0.34 -7.73
CA LYS A 279 -28.72 1.03 -9.02
C LYS A 279 -28.52 2.53 -8.82
N GLN A 280 -29.36 3.16 -7.99
CA GLN A 280 -29.25 4.59 -7.69
C GLN A 280 -27.89 4.93 -7.08
N PHE A 281 -27.38 4.08 -6.18
CA PHE A 281 -26.06 4.26 -5.60
C PHE A 281 -24.94 4.10 -6.64
N GLY A 282 -25.04 3.10 -7.53
CA GLY A 282 -24.09 2.88 -8.62
C GLY A 282 -24.08 4.03 -9.63
N ASP A 283 -25.24 4.57 -9.98
CA ASP A 283 -25.37 5.72 -10.87
C ASP A 283 -24.75 6.98 -10.23
N ARG A 284 -25.01 7.22 -8.94
CA ARG A 284 -24.35 8.29 -8.17
C ARG A 284 -22.83 8.16 -8.20
N LEU A 285 -22.27 6.96 -8.02
CA LEU A 285 -20.81 6.75 -8.07
C LEU A 285 -20.24 7.04 -9.47
N ARG A 286 -20.95 6.65 -10.53
CA ARG A 286 -20.56 6.91 -11.92
C ARG A 286 -20.62 8.41 -12.23
N GLU A 287 -21.64 9.10 -11.77
CA GLU A 287 -21.77 10.56 -11.89
C GLU A 287 -20.66 11.29 -11.15
N ALA A 288 -20.37 10.91 -9.90
CA ALA A 288 -19.27 11.46 -9.12
C ALA A 288 -17.92 11.27 -9.83
N ARG A 289 -17.67 10.08 -10.39
CA ARG A 289 -16.46 9.83 -11.20
C ARG A 289 -16.39 10.72 -12.43
N ARG A 290 -17.50 10.87 -13.18
CA ARG A 290 -17.57 11.76 -14.34
C ARG A 290 -17.32 13.22 -13.94
N ALA A 291 -17.86 13.68 -12.82
CA ALA A 291 -17.63 15.02 -12.29
C ALA A 291 -16.15 15.26 -11.96
N MET A 292 -15.49 14.33 -11.26
CA MET A 292 -14.06 14.41 -10.97
C MET A 292 -13.19 14.45 -12.24
N LEU A 293 -13.56 13.68 -13.26
CA LEU A 293 -12.86 13.71 -14.56
C LEU A 293 -13.04 15.06 -15.25
N ARG A 294 -14.25 15.62 -15.27
CA ARG A 294 -14.52 16.95 -15.83
C ARG A 294 -13.73 18.03 -15.09
N GLU A 295 -13.68 17.98 -13.77
CA GLU A 295 -12.91 18.90 -12.95
C GLU A 295 -11.41 18.81 -13.25
N ARG A 296 -10.88 17.60 -13.40
CA ARG A 296 -9.48 17.37 -13.76
C ARG A 296 -9.17 17.91 -15.16
N ILE A 297 -10.06 17.68 -16.14
CA ILE A 297 -9.93 18.23 -17.50
C ILE A 297 -9.94 19.75 -17.43
N GLY A 298 -10.89 20.36 -16.71
CA GLY A 298 -10.95 21.81 -16.54
C GLY A 298 -9.68 22.39 -15.94
N ARG A 299 -9.13 21.77 -14.88
CA ARG A 299 -7.85 22.19 -14.27
C ARG A 299 -6.66 22.04 -15.23
N LEU A 300 -6.65 21.02 -16.09
CA LEU A 300 -5.62 20.87 -17.11
C LEU A 300 -5.74 21.95 -18.18
N THR A 301 -6.96 22.24 -18.66
CA THR A 301 -7.20 23.31 -19.63
C THR A 301 -6.71 24.67 -19.12
N VAL A 302 -7.02 25.02 -17.87
CA VAL A 302 -6.54 26.28 -17.26
C VAL A 302 -5.01 26.36 -17.22
N LYS A 303 -4.33 25.26 -16.86
CA LYS A 303 -2.86 25.21 -16.87
C LYS A 303 -2.28 25.37 -18.27
N MET A 304 -2.89 24.77 -19.28
CA MET A 304 -2.45 24.89 -20.67
C MET A 304 -2.59 26.33 -21.16
N THR A 305 -3.72 26.98 -20.90
CA THR A 305 -3.92 28.40 -21.25
C THR A 305 -2.91 29.31 -20.55
N GLY A 306 -2.65 29.07 -19.26
CA GLY A 306 -1.65 29.83 -18.51
C GLY A 306 -0.24 29.71 -19.10
N VAL A 307 0.21 28.48 -19.38
CA VAL A 307 1.52 28.24 -20.01
C VAL A 307 1.58 28.92 -21.38
N MET A 308 0.54 28.78 -22.21
CA MET A 308 0.47 29.38 -23.53
C MET A 308 0.59 30.91 -23.48
N ILE A 309 -0.14 31.58 -22.59
CA ILE A 309 -0.07 33.04 -22.42
C ILE A 309 1.32 33.48 -21.97
N VAL A 310 1.90 32.80 -20.98
CA VAL A 310 3.24 33.13 -20.44
C VAL A 310 4.33 32.96 -21.51
N THR A 311 4.17 32.03 -22.46
CA THR A 311 5.14 31.85 -23.55
C THR A 311 4.89 32.75 -24.77
N LEU A 312 3.62 32.98 -25.12
CA LEU A 312 3.27 33.70 -26.35
C LEU A 312 3.38 35.22 -26.18
N LEU A 313 2.98 35.75 -25.01
CA LEU A 313 2.98 37.19 -24.77
C LEU A 313 4.38 37.82 -24.86
N PRO A 314 5.44 37.26 -24.21
CA PRO A 314 6.78 37.82 -24.35
C PRO A 314 7.34 37.69 -25.77
N ALA A 315 7.07 36.56 -26.44
CA ALA A 315 7.48 36.36 -27.83
C ALA A 315 6.84 37.41 -28.76
N LEU A 316 5.55 37.69 -28.58
CA LEU A 316 4.83 38.71 -29.33
C LEU A 316 5.38 40.12 -29.06
N LEU A 317 5.71 40.45 -27.80
CA LEU A 317 6.32 41.73 -27.45
C LEU A 317 7.71 41.89 -28.08
N ILE A 318 8.53 40.84 -28.08
CA ILE A 318 9.86 40.87 -28.70
C ILE A 318 9.74 41.11 -30.21
N VAL A 319 8.81 40.42 -30.88
CA VAL A 319 8.63 40.54 -32.34
C VAL A 319 8.06 41.90 -32.72
N THR A 320 7.12 42.44 -31.97
CA THR A 320 6.45 43.71 -32.31
C THR A 320 7.25 44.94 -31.86
N ALA A 321 7.76 44.96 -30.63
CA ALA A 321 8.47 46.11 -30.06
C ALA A 321 9.99 46.07 -30.33
N GLY A 322 10.56 44.91 -30.68
CA GLY A 322 11.99 44.72 -30.90
C GLY A 322 12.61 45.70 -31.91
N PRO A 323 12.07 45.81 -33.15
CA PRO A 323 12.62 46.73 -34.14
C PRO A 323 12.54 48.20 -33.71
N GLY A 324 11.43 48.59 -33.07
CA GLY A 324 11.23 49.95 -32.56
C GLY A 324 12.25 50.33 -31.49
N MET A 325 12.52 49.42 -30.55
CA MET A 325 13.55 49.62 -29.53
C MET A 325 14.95 49.76 -30.13
N ILE A 326 15.31 48.93 -31.12
CA ILE A 326 16.61 49.01 -31.79
C ILE A 326 16.76 50.35 -32.52
N SER A 327 15.73 50.80 -33.24
CA SER A 327 15.75 52.09 -33.95
C SER A 327 15.94 53.29 -33.02
N VAL A 328 15.26 53.30 -31.87
CA VAL A 328 15.40 54.38 -30.86
C VAL A 328 16.79 54.38 -30.25
N MET A 329 17.35 53.21 -29.93
CA MET A 329 18.72 53.09 -29.42
C MET A 329 19.76 53.61 -30.43
N HIS A 330 19.60 53.26 -31.71
CA HIS A 330 20.47 53.77 -32.77
C HIS A 330 20.39 55.30 -32.89
N ALA A 331 19.19 55.88 -32.91
CA ALA A 331 18.99 57.32 -33.00
C ALA A 331 19.62 58.08 -31.81
N LEU A 332 19.48 57.56 -30.58
CA LEU A 332 20.10 58.14 -29.39
C LEU A 332 21.64 58.03 -29.41
N SER A 333 22.19 56.92 -29.89
CA SER A 333 23.65 56.74 -29.99
C SER A 333 24.30 57.70 -30.98
N LEU A 334 23.62 58.00 -32.09
CA LEU A 334 24.07 58.97 -33.08
C LEU A 334 24.02 60.42 -32.57
N ALA A 335 23.12 60.72 -31.63
CA ALA A 335 23.00 62.05 -31.04
C ALA A 335 24.03 62.34 -29.92
N GLN A 336 24.81 61.33 -29.49
CA GLN A 336 25.87 61.47 -28.49
C GLN A 336 27.27 61.69 -29.09
N HIS A 337 27.40 61.66 -30.41
CA HIS A 337 28.63 62.00 -31.16
C HIS A 337 28.42 63.31 -31.93
#